data_AF-A0AAN4HKM6-F1
#
_entry.id   AF-A0AAN4HKM6-F1
#
_cell.length_a   1.000
_cell.length_b   1.000
_cell.length_c   1.000
_cell.angle_alpha   90.00
_cell.angle_beta   90.00
_cell.angle_gamma   90.00
#
_symmetry.space_group_name_H-M   'P 1'
#
loop_
_entity.id
_entity.type
_entity.pdbx_description
1 polymer ?
#
loop_
_entity_poly.entity_id
_entity_poly.type
_entity_poly.pdbx_seq_one_letter_code
_entity_poly.pdbx_strand_id
1 'polypeptide(L)'
;MIIEMLNAKNNLREEVKVGFSWTTFFFGALVPLLRGDWKWFLILIVAGLCTYGFAGIIFAFFYNKIYIRELIRKGYTPTSELGKETLKSQGIIM
;
A
#
# COMPACT_ATOMS: atom_id res chain seq x y z
N MET A 1 1.56 6.36 -10.67
CA MET A 1 2.72 7.20 -10.29
C MET A 1 3.51 6.49 -9.21
N ILE A 2 4.84 6.51 -9.27
CA ILE A 2 5.71 5.98 -8.20
C ILE A 2 6.15 7.15 -7.33
N ILE A 3 6.11 6.97 -6.02
CA ILE A 3 6.58 7.93 -5.01
C ILE A 3 7.62 7.20 -4.18
N GLU A 4 8.73 7.87 -3.91
CA GLU A 4 9.72 7.40 -2.95
C GLU A 4 9.39 7.96 -1.56
N MET A 5 9.46 7.10 -0.56
CA MET A 5 9.26 7.47 0.84
C MET A 5 10.52 7.17 1.64
N LEU A 6 10.90 8.08 2.52
CA LEU A 6 12.04 7.97 3.42
C LEU A 6 11.57 7.97 4.87
N ASN A 7 12.10 7.06 5.66
CA ASN A 7 11.96 7.10 7.10
C ASN A 7 13.19 7.79 7.72
N ALA A 8 12.98 8.97 8.29
CA ALA A 8 14.07 9.79 8.83
C ALA A 8 14.79 9.16 10.04
N LYS A 9 14.16 8.19 10.74
CA LYS A 9 14.75 7.58 11.94
C LYS A 9 15.83 6.54 11.62
N ASN A 10 15.67 5.80 10.53
CA ASN A 10 16.52 4.68 10.16
C ASN A 10 17.08 4.76 8.73
N ASN A 11 16.81 5.88 8.02
CA ASN A 11 17.23 6.12 6.64
C ASN A 11 16.76 5.06 5.63
N LEU A 12 15.68 4.33 5.93
CA LEU A 12 15.11 3.36 5.00
C LEU A 12 14.27 4.07 3.93
N ARG A 13 14.47 3.63 2.68
CA ARG A 13 13.76 4.12 1.49
C ARG A 13 12.83 3.05 0.96
N GLU A 14 11.61 3.43 0.63
CA GLU A 14 10.58 2.55 0.12
C GLU A 14 9.94 3.19 -1.11
N GLU A 15 9.86 2.44 -2.20
CA GLU A 15 9.16 2.89 -3.40
C GLU A 15 7.72 2.39 -3.39
N VAL A 16 6.77 3.30 -3.55
CA VAL A 16 5.34 2.99 -3.53
C VAL A 16 4.63 3.49 -4.77
N LYS A 17 3.71 2.67 -5.27
CA LYS A 17 2.84 3.01 -6.39
C LYS A 17 1.53 3.61 -5.85
N VAL A 18 1.14 4.78 -6.34
CA VAL A 18 -0.19 5.36 -6.10
C VAL A 18 -1.16 4.89 -7.17
N GLY A 19 -2.38 4.54 -6.74
CA GLY A 19 -3.46 4.06 -7.61
C GLY A 19 -3.61 2.54 -7.56
N PHE A 20 -4.08 1.95 -8.66
CA PHE A 20 -4.37 0.53 -8.76
C PHE A 20 -3.15 -0.36 -8.51
N SER A 21 -3.34 -1.43 -7.73
CA SER A 21 -2.31 -2.38 -7.33
C SER A 21 -2.33 -3.62 -8.23
N TRP A 22 -1.63 -3.54 -9.35
CA TRP A 22 -1.47 -4.67 -10.28
C TRP A 22 -0.96 -5.94 -9.62
N THR A 23 -0.04 -5.81 -8.66
CA THR A 23 0.46 -6.97 -7.92
C THR A 23 -0.64 -7.63 -7.11
N THR A 24 -1.49 -6.84 -6.44
CA THR A 24 -2.58 -7.39 -5.61
C THR A 24 -3.67 -8.01 -6.45
N PHE A 25 -3.91 -7.46 -7.65
CA PHE A 25 -4.87 -8.01 -8.60
C PHE A 25 -4.52 -9.46 -9.01
N PHE A 26 -3.26 -9.73 -9.33
CA PHE A 26 -2.83 -11.07 -9.77
C PHE A 26 -2.47 -12.02 -8.62
N PHE A 27 -1.95 -11.50 -7.50
CA PHE A 27 -1.36 -12.32 -6.43
C PHE A 27 -2.11 -12.25 -5.09
N GLY A 28 -3.16 -11.43 -4.99
CA GLY A 28 -4.03 -11.35 -3.82
C GLY A 28 -3.25 -11.17 -2.51
N ALA A 29 -3.48 -12.07 -1.55
CA ALA A 29 -2.88 -12.04 -0.22
C ALA A 29 -1.34 -12.18 -0.22
N LEU A 30 -0.72 -12.76 -1.25
CA LEU A 30 0.74 -12.91 -1.30
C LEU A 30 1.46 -11.57 -1.30
N VAL A 31 0.83 -10.50 -1.81
CA VAL A 31 1.44 -9.17 -1.85
C VAL A 31 1.64 -8.57 -0.45
N PRO A 32 0.61 -8.50 0.42
CA PRO A 32 0.82 -8.07 1.79
C PRO A 32 1.81 -8.93 2.58
N LEU A 33 1.86 -10.23 2.33
CA LEU A 33 2.85 -11.11 2.95
C LEU A 33 4.28 -10.67 2.61
N LEU A 34 4.58 -10.48 1.32
CA LEU A 34 5.90 -10.05 0.85
C LEU A 34 6.27 -8.62 1.29
N ARG A 35 5.27 -7.76 1.53
CA ARG A 35 5.46 -6.40 2.05
C ARG A 35 5.53 -6.34 3.58
N GLY A 36 5.49 -7.48 4.27
CA GLY A 36 5.53 -7.53 5.73
C GLY A 36 4.27 -6.93 6.41
N ASP A 37 3.15 -6.87 5.70
CA ASP A 37 1.87 -6.38 6.19
C ASP A 37 0.96 -7.54 6.63
N TRP A 38 1.27 -8.10 7.80
CA TRP A 38 0.59 -9.27 8.36
C TRP A 38 -0.91 -9.06 8.61
N LYS A 39 -1.32 -7.83 8.96
CA LYS A 39 -2.73 -7.51 9.19
C LYS A 39 -3.53 -7.68 7.90
N TRP A 40 -3.08 -7.04 6.81
CA TRP A 40 -3.78 -7.11 5.53
C TRP A 40 -3.62 -8.45 4.84
N PHE A 41 -2.52 -9.17 5.11
CA PHE A 41 -2.36 -10.56 4.68
C PHE A 41 -3.50 -11.44 5.20
N LEU A 42 -3.74 -11.44 6.52
CA LEU A 42 -4.79 -12.26 7.13
C LEU A 42 -6.20 -11.84 6.66
N ILE A 43 -6.46 -10.54 6.55
CA ILE A 43 -7.74 -10.03 6.06
C ILE A 43 -8.01 -10.50 4.63
N LEU A 44 -7.02 -10.44 3.74
CA LEU A 44 -7.15 -10.87 2.35
C LEU A 44 -7.28 -12.39 2.22
N ILE A 45 -6.65 -13.18 3.09
CA ILE A 45 -6.84 -14.63 3.15
C ILE A 45 -8.30 -14.94 3.47
N VAL A 46 -8.83 -14.38 4.56
CA VAL A 46 -10.22 -14.65 4.99
C VAL A 46 -11.21 -14.15 3.95
N ALA A 47 -11.06 -12.90 3.49
CA ALA A 47 -11.93 -12.33 2.46
C ALA A 47 -11.84 -13.12 1.14
N GLY A 48 -10.64 -13.55 0.76
CA GLY A 48 -10.40 -14.41 -0.41
C GLY A 48 -11.11 -15.75 -0.29
N LEU A 49 -11.06 -16.41 0.87
CA LEU A 49 -11.79 -17.67 1.11
C LEU A 49 -13.31 -17.47 1.05
N CYS A 50 -13.84 -16.42 1.67
CA CYS A 50 -15.29 -16.14 1.66
C CYS A 50 -15.83 -15.74 0.28
N THR A 51 -14.96 -15.19 -0.58
CA THR A 51 -15.34 -14.67 -1.90
C THR A 51 -14.77 -15.50 -3.04
N TYR A 52 -14.21 -16.68 -2.79
CA TYR A 52 -13.54 -17.52 -3.79
C TYR A 52 -12.51 -16.75 -4.65
N GLY A 53 -11.75 -15.85 -4.02
CA GLY A 53 -10.68 -15.07 -4.63
C GLY A 53 -11.11 -13.71 -5.20
N PHE A 54 -12.40 -13.43 -5.35
CA PHE A 54 -12.88 -12.16 -5.93
C PHE A 54 -12.52 -10.93 -5.09
N ALA A 55 -12.36 -11.08 -3.77
CA ALA A 55 -11.91 -10.00 -2.89
C ALA A 55 -10.57 -9.40 -3.37
N GLY A 56 -9.64 -10.20 -3.91
CA GLY A 56 -8.34 -9.70 -4.40
C GLY A 56 -8.49 -8.63 -5.49
N ILE A 57 -9.48 -8.79 -6.37
CA ILE A 57 -9.77 -7.85 -7.46
C ILE A 57 -10.23 -6.50 -6.90
N ILE A 58 -11.18 -6.52 -5.96
CA ILE A 58 -11.69 -5.30 -5.32
C ILE A 58 -10.58 -4.63 -4.51
N PHE A 59 -9.82 -5.42 -3.76
CA PHE A 59 -8.72 -4.92 -2.94
C PHE A 59 -7.59 -4.31 -3.77
N ALA A 60 -7.38 -4.72 -5.01
CA ALA A 60 -6.38 -4.12 -5.88
C ALA A 60 -6.57 -2.61 -6.06
N PHE A 61 -7.80 -2.11 -6.02
CA PHE A 61 -8.08 -0.67 -6.10
C PHE A 61 -7.60 0.12 -4.87
N PHE A 62 -7.60 -0.51 -3.69
CA PHE A 62 -7.38 0.19 -2.42
C PHE A 62 -6.05 -0.17 -1.76
N TYR A 63 -5.47 -1.33 -2.06
CA TYR A 63 -4.34 -1.88 -1.30
C TYR A 63 -3.10 -0.98 -1.31
N ASN A 64 -2.77 -0.36 -2.45
CA ASN A 64 -1.66 0.59 -2.51
C ASN A 64 -1.87 1.80 -1.57
N LYS A 65 -3.10 2.34 -1.52
CA LYS A 65 -3.46 3.45 -0.61
C LYS A 65 -3.33 3.03 0.85
N ILE A 66 -3.79 1.82 1.16
CA ILE A 66 -3.67 1.21 2.49
C ILE A 66 -2.18 1.08 2.89
N TYR A 67 -1.36 0.51 2.01
CA TYR A 67 0.07 0.31 2.26
C TYR A 67 0.80 1.63 2.52
N ILE A 68 0.52 2.66 1.73
CA ILE A 68 1.07 4.00 1.92
C ILE A 68 0.71 4.57 3.30
N ARG A 69 -0.56 4.43 3.73
CA ARG A 69 -0.98 4.87 5.07
C ARG A 69 -0.24 4.15 6.18
N GLU A 70 0.02 2.86 6.01
CA GLU A 70 0.79 2.08 6.98
C GLU A 70 2.25 2.55 7.05
N LEU A 71 2.88 2.87 5.91
CA LEU A 71 4.23 3.48 5.89
C LEU A 71 4.26 4.83 6.61
N ILE A 72 3.29 5.71 6.33
CA ILE A 72 3.20 7.01 7.03
C ILE A 72 3.08 6.80 8.54
N ARG A 73 2.25 5.83 8.98
CA ARG A 73 2.13 5.46 10.39
C ARG A 73 3.42 4.92 10.99
N LYS A 74 4.28 4.29 10.20
CA LYS A 74 5.64 3.84 10.57
C LYS A 74 6.67 4.98 10.57
N GLY A 75 6.28 6.21 10.22
CA GLY A 75 7.15 7.39 10.22
C GLY A 75 7.83 7.68 8.88
N TYR A 76 7.34 7.10 7.78
CA TYR A 76 7.82 7.42 6.45
C TYR A 76 7.20 8.72 5.93
N THR A 77 8.01 9.52 5.24
CA THR A 77 7.61 10.77 4.60
C THR A 77 8.01 10.76 3.12
N PRO A 78 7.22 11.36 2.22
CA PRO A 78 7.60 11.48 0.81
C PRO A 78 8.89 12.29 0.67
N THR A 79 9.81 11.85 -0.20
CA THR A 79 11.08 12.55 -0.45
C THR A 79 10.94 13.73 -1.41
N SER A 80 9.92 13.71 -2.27
CA SER A 80 9.68 14.72 -3.30
C SER A 80 8.42 15.55 -3.03
N GLU A 81 8.44 16.84 -3.40
CA GLU A 81 7.28 17.73 -3.23
C GLU A 81 6.11 17.26 -4.11
N LEU A 82 6.37 16.81 -5.34
CA LEU A 82 5.36 16.19 -6.22
C LEU A 82 4.69 14.97 -5.58
N GLY A 83 5.48 14.13 -4.88
CA GLY A 83 4.95 13.00 -4.14
C GLY A 83 4.03 13.46 -3.01
N LYS A 84 4.43 14.49 -2.27
CA LYS A 84 3.64 15.07 -1.19
C LYS A 84 2.32 15.68 -1.70
N GLU A 85 2.36 16.45 -2.78
CA GLU A 85 1.16 16.99 -3.44
C GLU A 85 0.21 15.88 -3.93
N THR A 86 0.78 14.81 -4.48
CA THR A 86 0.00 13.63 -4.91
C THR A 86 -0.68 12.96 -3.72
N LEU A 87 0.01 12.77 -2.61
CA LEU A 87 -0.59 12.19 -1.40
C LEU A 87 -1.66 13.10 -0.80
N LYS A 88 -1.48 14.42 -0.88
CA LYS A 88 -2.46 15.41 -0.44
C LYS A 88 -3.71 15.40 -1.30
N SER A 89 -3.57 15.41 -2.63
CA SER A 89 -4.70 15.35 -3.56
C SER A 89 -5.51 14.04 -3.45
N GLN A 90 -4.87 12.95 -3.02
CA GLN A 90 -5.52 11.66 -2.78
C GLN A 90 -6.17 11.53 -1.38
N GLY A 91 -6.10 12.57 -0.55
CA GLY A 91 -6.61 12.57 0.83
C GLY A 91 -5.92 11.51 1.70
N ILE A 92 -4.62 11.29 1.48
CA ILE A 92 -3.80 10.37 2.27
C ILE A 92 -3.13 11.13 3.42
N ILE A 93 -2.67 12.35 3.14
CA ILE A 93 -2.09 13.29 4.12
C ILE A 93 -2.82 14.63 4.03
N MET A 94 -2.83 15.40 5.12
CA MET A 94 -3.46 16.72 5.23
C MET A 94 -2.51 17.85 4.82
#